data_AF-A0A6P1YPU8-F1
#
_entry.id   AF-A0A6P1YPU8-F1
#
_cell.length_a   1.000
_cell.length_b   1.000
_cell.length_c   1.000
_cell.angle_alpha   90.00
_cell.angle_beta   90.00
_cell.angle_gamma   90.00
#
_symmetry.space_group_name_H-M   'P 1'
#
loop_
_entity.id
_entity.type
_entity.pdbx_description
1 polymer ?
#
loop_
_entity_poly.entity_id
_entity_poly.type
_entity_poly.pdbx_seq_one_letter_code
_entity_poly.pdbx_strand_id
1 'polypeptide(L)'
;MSRERRLGLQSVELCGETLDVVVDLDESPLAWLASRRGRDGRALIAPVQLLAGERLRGDFTRAQMMPRLTADWSAMPRSARGSQGPGLALSEAILASKQRLARAMDAVGPEFSGLLMDVCCFLKGMEQVERERGWPARTAKVVLALGLDRLARHYGLSGQAEGPRHGPIRAFRTQPEGGAG
;
A
#
# COMPACT_ATOMS: atom_id res chain seq x y z
N MET A 1 -11.82 25.99 -2.07
CA MET A 1 -11.57 25.59 -3.48
C MET A 1 -11.49 24.08 -3.51
N SER A 2 -12.59 23.39 -3.88
CA SER A 2 -12.63 21.93 -3.94
C SER A 2 -11.74 21.46 -5.08
N ARG A 3 -10.61 20.83 -4.75
CA ARG A 3 -9.69 20.24 -5.71
C ARG A 3 -10.33 18.97 -6.25
N GLU A 4 -10.61 18.94 -7.54
CA GLU A 4 -11.22 17.82 -8.23
C GLU A 4 -10.22 16.65 -8.25
N ARG A 5 -10.53 15.57 -7.54
CA ARG A 5 -9.61 14.42 -7.37
C ARG A 5 -9.51 13.64 -8.68
N ARG A 6 -8.30 13.49 -9.23
CA ARG A 6 -8.08 12.66 -10.41
C ARG A 6 -7.90 11.20 -10.01
N LEU A 7 -9.02 10.49 -9.97
CA LEU A 7 -9.05 9.05 -9.80
C LEU A 7 -8.64 8.37 -11.11
N GLY A 8 -7.56 7.60 -11.08
CA GLY A 8 -7.13 6.74 -12.18
C GLY A 8 -7.49 5.29 -11.90
N LEU A 9 -8.00 4.58 -12.90
CA LEU A 9 -8.08 3.12 -12.85
C LEU A 9 -6.72 2.56 -13.26
N GLN A 10 -6.07 1.86 -12.34
CA GLN A 10 -4.87 1.10 -12.64
C GLN A 10 -5.22 -0.38 -12.62
N SER A 11 -5.15 -1.00 -13.80
CA SER A 11 -5.32 -2.43 -13.97
C SER A 11 -4.10 -3.15 -13.41
N VAL A 12 -4.34 -4.03 -12.43
CA VAL A 12 -3.31 -4.87 -11.81
C VAL A 12 -3.65 -6.32 -12.08
N GLU A 13 -2.75 -7.02 -12.79
CA GLU A 13 -2.89 -8.46 -13.02
C GLU A 13 -2.52 -9.24 -11.74
N LEU A 14 -3.47 -10.00 -11.20
CA LEU A 14 -3.36 -10.85 -10.02
C LEU A 14 -3.91 -12.23 -10.34
N CYS A 15 -3.11 -13.30 -10.18
CA CYS A 15 -3.52 -14.68 -10.49
C CYS A 15 -4.12 -14.89 -11.90
N GLY A 16 -3.75 -14.07 -12.89
CA GLY A 16 -4.32 -14.10 -14.24
C GLY A 16 -5.63 -13.31 -14.41
N GLU A 17 -6.12 -12.67 -13.35
CA GLU A 17 -7.27 -11.78 -13.38
C GLU A 17 -6.80 -10.31 -13.33
N THR A 18 -7.33 -9.47 -14.21
CA THR A 18 -7.07 -8.03 -14.21
C THR A 18 -8.02 -7.36 -13.22
N LEU A 19 -7.48 -6.88 -12.10
CA LEU A 19 -8.24 -6.09 -11.14
C LEU A 19 -8.02 -4.60 -11.37
N ASP A 20 -9.10 -3.88 -11.66
CA ASP A 20 -9.06 -2.42 -11.77
C ASP A 20 -9.08 -1.79 -10.38
N VAL A 21 -7.97 -1.13 -10.03
CA VAL A 21 -7.81 -0.45 -8.76
C VAL A 21 -7.99 1.04 -8.97
N VAL A 22 -8.91 1.65 -8.24
CA VAL A 22 -9.05 3.12 -8.21
C VAL A 22 -7.89 3.68 -7.39
N VAL A 23 -6.96 4.34 -8.06
CA VAL A 23 -5.81 5.03 -7.46
C VAL A 23 -6.02 6.53 -7.59
N ASP A 24 -5.94 7.27 -6.49
CA ASP A 24 -5.87 8.73 -6.56
C ASP A 24 -4.48 9.13 -7.07
N LEU A 25 -4.40 9.53 -8.34
CA LEU A 25 -3.16 9.78 -9.07
C LEU A 25 -2.47 11.07 -8.63
N ASP A 26 -3.22 12.03 -8.09
CA ASP A 26 -2.69 13.32 -7.65
C ASP A 26 -2.16 13.29 -6.20
N GLU A 27 -2.49 12.24 -5.43
CA GLU A 27 -2.12 12.09 -4.01
C GLU A 27 -1.33 10.82 -3.68
N SER A 28 -1.03 9.92 -4.64
CA SER A 28 -0.33 8.66 -4.32
C SER A 28 1.18 8.72 -4.62
N PRO A 29 2.06 8.92 -3.60
CA PRO A 29 3.51 8.72 -3.76
C PRO A 29 3.85 7.28 -4.19
N LEU A 30 2.95 6.32 -3.95
CA LEU A 30 3.11 4.94 -4.41
C LEU A 30 2.89 4.81 -5.92
N ALA A 31 1.95 5.54 -6.52
CA ALA A 31 1.76 5.54 -7.98
C ALA A 31 3.00 6.08 -8.72
N TRP A 32 3.64 7.13 -8.17
CA TRP A 32 4.92 7.63 -8.70
C TRP A 32 6.06 6.63 -8.52
N LEU A 33 6.12 5.93 -7.38
CA LEU A 33 7.13 4.89 -7.17
C LEU A 33 6.91 3.67 -8.08
N ALA A 34 5.66 3.28 -8.32
CA ALA A 34 5.31 2.16 -9.20
C ALA A 34 5.58 2.45 -10.69
N SER A 35 5.38 3.70 -11.12
CA SER A 35 5.65 4.13 -12.50
C SER A 35 7.15 4.33 -12.78
N ARG A 36 7.95 4.65 -11.77
CA ARG A 36 9.39 4.86 -11.93
C ARG A 36 10.13 3.52 -12.05
N ARG A 37 11.02 3.42 -13.03
CA ARG A 37 11.92 2.27 -13.18
C ARG A 37 13.27 2.58 -12.55
N GLY A 38 13.81 1.63 -11.79
CA GLY A 38 15.17 1.72 -11.26
C GLY A 38 16.24 1.58 -12.35
N ARG A 39 17.51 1.66 -11.97
CA ARG A 39 18.65 1.41 -12.89
C ARG A 39 18.56 0.05 -13.60
N ASP A 40 17.94 -0.92 -12.93
CA ASP A 40 17.79 -2.28 -13.44
C ASP A 40 16.51 -2.47 -14.30
N GLY A 41 15.83 -1.38 -14.65
CA GLY A 41 14.63 -1.40 -15.50
C GLY A 41 13.35 -1.93 -14.82
N ARG A 42 13.44 -2.40 -13.57
CA ARG A 42 12.29 -2.89 -12.78
C ARG A 42 11.57 -1.74 -12.08
N ALA A 43 10.24 -1.85 -11.94
CA ALA A 43 9.44 -0.93 -11.12
C ALA A 43 9.96 -0.91 -9.68
N LEU A 44 9.91 0.25 -9.02
CA LEU A 44 10.47 0.39 -7.66
C LEU A 44 9.68 -0.40 -6.60
N ILE A 45 8.42 -0.71 -6.88
CA ILE A 45 7.51 -1.52 -6.07
C ILE A 45 6.65 -2.37 -7.01
N ALA A 46 6.35 -3.60 -6.59
CA ALA A 46 5.51 -4.53 -7.34
C ALA A 46 4.04 -4.11 -7.31
N PRO A 47 3.22 -4.54 -8.29
CA PRO A 47 1.80 -4.16 -8.33
C PRO A 47 1.03 -4.58 -7.07
N VAL A 48 1.37 -5.72 -6.48
CA VAL A 48 0.75 -6.20 -5.23
C VAL A 48 1.10 -5.34 -4.02
N GLN A 49 2.31 -4.78 -4.00
CA GLN A 49 2.76 -3.86 -2.96
C GLN A 49 2.04 -2.52 -3.09
N LEU A 50 1.85 -2.03 -4.32
CA LEU A 50 1.04 -0.83 -4.59
C LEU A 50 -0.39 -1.02 -4.09
N LEU A 51 -1.06 -2.11 -4.46
CA LEU A 51 -2.42 -2.42 -4.02
C LEU A 51 -2.52 -2.51 -2.49
N ALA A 52 -1.55 -3.16 -1.85
CA ALA A 52 -1.50 -3.25 -0.39
C ALA A 52 -1.42 -1.87 0.27
N GLY A 53 -0.54 -0.99 -0.23
CA GLY A 53 -0.38 0.37 0.27
C GLY A 53 -1.61 1.24 0.03
N GLU A 54 -2.24 1.14 -1.14
CA GLU A 54 -3.48 1.86 -1.46
C GLU A 54 -4.66 1.41 -0.60
N ARG A 55 -4.78 0.10 -0.36
CA ARG A 55 -5.80 -0.43 0.55
C ARG A 55 -5.62 0.09 1.97
N LEU A 56 -4.38 0.11 2.46
CA LEU A 56 -4.04 0.69 3.76
C LEU A 56 -4.43 2.18 3.83
N ARG A 57 -4.07 2.96 2.80
CA ARG A 57 -4.44 4.38 2.69
C ARG A 57 -5.95 4.58 2.70
N GLY A 58 -6.69 3.77 1.94
CA GLY A 58 -8.16 3.83 1.90
C GLY A 58 -8.84 3.47 3.22
N ASP A 59 -8.25 2.58 4.01
CA ASP A 59 -8.73 2.28 5.37
C ASP A 59 -8.38 3.41 6.35
N PHE A 60 -7.19 3.99 6.26
CA PHE A 60 -6.81 5.16 7.06
C PHE A 60 -7.71 6.37 6.81
N THR A 61 -7.93 6.73 5.54
CA THR A 61 -8.81 7.86 5.18
C THR A 61 -10.23 7.68 5.71
N ARG A 62 -10.78 6.45 5.61
CA ARG A 62 -12.09 6.13 6.20
C ARG A 62 -12.08 6.19 7.72
N ALA A 63 -11.03 5.71 8.37
CA ALA A 63 -10.88 5.73 9.82
C ALA A 63 -10.76 7.16 10.40
N GLN A 64 -10.24 8.11 9.62
CA GLN A 64 -10.09 9.52 9.99
C GLN A 64 -11.37 10.36 9.77
N MET A 65 -12.38 9.83 9.08
CA MET A 65 -13.67 10.51 9.01
C MET A 65 -14.27 10.59 10.42
N MET A 66 -14.41 11.79 10.97
CA MET A 66 -15.12 12.02 12.23
C MET A 66 -16.62 11.86 11.99
N PRO A 67 -17.27 10.84 12.56
CA PRO A 67 -18.72 10.84 12.61
C PRO A 67 -19.11 11.98 13.55
N ARG A 68 -19.88 12.96 13.05
CA ARG A 68 -20.51 13.98 13.91
C ARG A 68 -21.59 13.31 14.76
N LEU A 69 -21.16 12.57 15.78
CA LEU A 69 -21.99 11.81 16.71
C LEU A 69 -22.49 12.70 17.86
N THR A 70 -23.11 13.83 17.52
CA THR A 70 -23.95 14.61 18.45
C THR A 70 -25.41 14.67 17.98
N ALA A 71 -25.82 13.81 17.05
CA ALA A 71 -27.23 13.61 16.74
C ALA A 71 -27.87 12.82 17.89
N ASP A 72 -28.26 13.58 18.92
CA ASP A 72 -29.29 13.34 19.91
C ASP A 72 -29.97 11.96 19.87
N TRP A 73 -29.47 11.03 20.68
CA TRP A 73 -30.06 9.70 20.85
C TRP A 73 -31.40 9.71 21.61
N SER A 74 -31.87 10.88 22.06
CA SER A 74 -33.15 11.02 22.79
C SER A 74 -34.38 11.16 21.89
N ALA A 75 -34.20 11.38 20.58
CA ALA A 75 -35.29 11.75 19.67
C ALA A 75 -35.69 10.67 18.64
N MET A 76 -35.38 9.39 18.88
CA MET A 76 -35.79 8.31 17.95
C MET A 76 -37.14 7.70 18.37
N PRO A 77 -38.22 7.84 17.59
CA PRO A 77 -39.48 7.15 17.87
C PRO A 77 -39.28 5.62 17.77
N ARG A 78 -39.84 4.88 18.72
CA ARG A 78 -39.76 3.40 18.81
C ARG A 78 -40.58 2.66 17.74
N SER A 79 -40.74 3.21 16.53
CA SER A 79 -41.54 2.59 15.48
C SER A 79 -40.76 2.48 14.17
N ALA A 80 -40.25 1.27 13.91
CA ALA A 80 -40.28 0.58 12.62
C ALA A 80 -39.13 -0.43 12.58
N ARG A 81 -39.51 -1.69 12.56
CA ARG A 81 -38.64 -2.83 12.31
C ARG A 81 -38.04 -2.68 10.90
N GLY A 82 -36.74 -2.41 10.78
CA GLY A 82 -35.98 -2.77 9.57
C GLY A 82 -35.05 -1.76 8.91
N SER A 83 -34.95 -0.50 9.35
CA SER A 83 -34.03 0.47 8.71
C SER A 83 -32.96 0.95 9.71
N GLN A 84 -31.75 0.40 9.61
CA GLN A 84 -30.58 1.03 10.22
C GLN A 84 -30.36 2.36 9.51
N GLY A 85 -30.54 3.48 10.20
CA GLY A 85 -30.39 4.81 9.59
C GLY A 85 -28.98 5.02 9.00
N PRO A 86 -28.82 5.86 7.96
CA PRO A 86 -27.53 6.10 7.29
C PRO A 86 -26.36 6.45 8.21
N GLY A 87 -26.63 7.07 9.38
CA GLY A 87 -25.61 7.41 10.38
C GLY A 87 -25.04 6.21 11.15
N LEU A 88 -25.84 5.15 11.37
CA LEU A 88 -25.38 3.90 11.99
C LEU A 88 -24.44 3.15 11.04
N ALA A 89 -24.84 2.98 9.78
CA ALA A 89 -24.03 2.32 8.76
C ALA A 89 -22.68 3.02 8.52
N LEU A 90 -22.65 4.36 8.53
CA LEU A 90 -21.40 5.12 8.43
C LEU A 90 -20.49 4.90 9.65
N SER A 91 -21.06 4.90 10.86
CA SER A 91 -20.30 4.68 12.09
C SER A 91 -19.69 3.26 12.14
N GLU A 92 -20.46 2.25 11.72
CA GLU A 92 -19.98 0.88 11.58
C GLU A 92 -18.86 0.76 10.54
N ALA A 93 -18.99 1.43 9.39
CA ALA A 93 -17.95 1.43 8.35
C ALA A 93 -16.64 2.07 8.84
N ILE A 94 -16.72 3.19 9.58
CA ILE A 94 -15.55 3.85 10.20
C ILE A 94 -14.89 2.91 11.22
N LEU A 95 -15.69 2.29 12.09
CA LEU A 95 -15.19 1.34 13.09
C LEU A 95 -14.51 0.13 12.42
N ALA A 96 -15.10 -0.42 11.38
CA ALA A 96 -14.53 -1.53 10.61
C ALA A 96 -13.20 -1.13 9.94
N SER A 97 -13.10 0.09 9.41
CA SER A 97 -11.84 0.64 8.88
C SER A 97 -10.77 0.79 9.96
N LYS A 98 -11.12 1.27 11.16
CA LYS A 98 -10.18 1.34 12.30
C LYS A 98 -9.66 -0.04 12.70
N GLN A 99 -10.54 -1.04 12.76
CA GLN A 99 -10.16 -2.41 13.09
C GLN A 99 -9.23 -3.02 12.02
N ARG A 100 -9.51 -2.81 10.73
CA ARG A 100 -8.64 -3.28 9.65
C ARG A 100 -7.27 -2.61 9.70
N LEU A 101 -7.21 -1.30 9.94
CA LEU A 101 -5.96 -0.58 10.09
C LEU A 101 -5.13 -1.11 11.27
N ALA A 102 -5.75 -1.31 12.43
CA ALA A 102 -5.08 -1.86 13.61
C ALA A 102 -4.50 -3.25 13.32
N ARG A 103 -5.31 -4.16 12.76
CA ARG A 103 -4.86 -5.52 12.38
C ARG A 103 -3.70 -5.49 11.38
N ALA A 104 -3.73 -4.58 10.42
CA ALA A 104 -2.65 -4.42 9.46
C ALA A 104 -1.36 -3.96 10.15
N MET A 105 -1.43 -3.00 11.07
CA MET A 105 -0.28 -2.52 11.84
C MET A 105 0.30 -3.61 12.75
N ASP A 106 -0.54 -4.42 13.40
CA ASP A 106 -0.10 -5.56 14.21
C ASP A 106 0.60 -6.62 13.35
N ALA A 107 0.04 -6.91 12.17
CA ALA A 107 0.58 -7.92 11.27
C ALA A 107 1.93 -7.54 10.67
N VAL A 108 2.13 -6.27 10.30
CA VAL A 108 3.43 -5.79 9.80
C VAL A 108 4.45 -5.61 10.93
N GLY A 109 4.00 -5.32 12.15
CA GLY A 109 4.83 -5.17 13.32
C GLY A 109 5.52 -3.79 13.42
N PRO A 110 6.03 -3.45 14.61
CA PRO A 110 6.49 -2.10 14.96
C PRO A 110 7.62 -1.59 14.06
N GLU A 111 8.44 -2.49 13.53
CA GLU A 111 9.53 -2.19 12.60
C GLU A 111 9.07 -1.44 11.34
N PHE A 112 7.87 -1.78 10.85
CA PHE A 112 7.34 -1.24 9.58
C PHE A 112 6.12 -0.34 9.75
N SER A 113 5.35 -0.47 10.85
CA SER A 113 4.11 0.29 11.04
C SER A 113 4.34 1.80 10.89
N GLY A 114 5.36 2.34 11.55
CA GLY A 114 5.66 3.77 11.46
C GLY A 114 6.03 4.20 10.03
N LEU A 115 6.85 3.41 9.33
CA LEU A 115 7.28 3.72 7.97
C LEU A 115 6.12 3.67 6.98
N LEU A 116 5.26 2.66 7.10
CA LEU A 116 4.09 2.50 6.25
C LEU A 116 3.08 3.63 6.47
N MET A 117 2.88 4.07 7.71
CA MET A 117 2.04 5.23 8.01
C MET A 117 2.63 6.52 7.43
N ASP A 118 3.92 6.77 7.64
CA ASP A 118 4.65 7.93 7.10
C ASP A 118 4.48 8.05 5.58
N VAL A 119 4.67 6.94 4.86
CA VAL A 119 4.67 6.95 3.40
C VAL A 119 3.28 6.81 2.81
N CYS A 120 2.48 5.84 3.28
CA CYS A 120 1.20 5.51 2.64
C CYS A 120 0.07 6.42 3.11
N CYS A 121 0.13 6.92 4.35
CA CYS A 121 -0.96 7.71 4.95
C CYS A 121 -0.61 9.19 5.03
N PHE A 122 0.60 9.53 5.46
CA PHE A 122 1.07 10.92 5.57
C PHE A 122 1.81 11.42 4.32
N LEU A 123 1.99 10.56 3.32
CA LEU A 123 2.55 10.88 2.01
C LEU A 123 3.96 11.52 2.08
N LYS A 124 4.74 11.19 3.12
CA LYS A 124 6.11 11.69 3.26
C LYS A 124 7.00 11.17 2.12
N GLY A 125 7.86 12.04 1.61
CA GLY A 125 8.88 11.65 0.63
C GLY A 125 9.96 10.75 1.24
N MET A 126 10.58 9.89 0.43
CA MET A 126 11.63 8.96 0.89
C MET A 126 12.81 9.69 1.57
N GLU A 127 13.25 10.81 0.99
CA GLU A 127 14.37 11.60 1.52
C GLU A 127 14.05 12.20 2.90
N GLN A 128 12.79 12.59 3.11
CA GLN A 128 12.33 13.06 4.41
C GLN A 128 12.36 11.93 5.45
N VAL A 129 11.85 10.76 5.08
CA VAL A 129 11.86 9.57 5.94
C VAL A 129 13.29 9.17 6.32
N GLU A 130 14.23 9.19 5.37
CA GLU A 130 15.65 8.88 5.61
C GLU A 130 16.26 9.85 6.62
N ARG A 131 16.00 11.15 6.44
CA ARG A 131 16.49 12.19 7.36
C ARG A 131 15.90 12.04 8.76
N GLU A 132 14.59 11.83 8.88
CA GLU A 132 13.91 11.70 10.18
C GLU A 132 14.35 10.46 10.96
N ARG A 133 14.71 9.38 10.25
CA ARG A 133 15.13 8.10 10.84
C ARG A 133 16.65 7.94 10.95
N GLY A 134 17.42 8.91 10.47
CA GLY A 134 18.89 8.82 10.43
C GLY A 134 19.43 7.71 9.52
N TRP A 135 18.67 7.34 8.48
CA TRP A 135 19.07 6.28 7.55
C TRP A 135 19.99 6.79 6.45
N PRO A 136 20.95 5.97 5.96
CA PRO A 136 21.72 6.28 4.76
C PRO A 136 20.82 6.48 3.54
N ALA A 137 21.29 7.29 2.59
CA ALA A 137 20.56 7.57 1.36
C ALA A 137 20.16 6.28 0.61
N ARG A 138 18.93 6.26 0.07
CA ARG A 138 18.32 5.13 -0.67
C ARG A 138 17.94 3.90 0.16
N THR A 139 18.02 3.98 1.49
CA THR A 139 17.61 2.90 2.39
C THR A 139 16.09 2.81 2.51
N ALA A 140 15.39 3.95 2.57
CA ALA A 140 13.96 3.96 2.86
C ALA A 140 13.16 3.16 1.82
N LYS A 141 13.59 3.20 0.55
CA LYS A 141 12.97 2.42 -0.51
C LYS A 141 13.02 0.91 -0.22
N VAL A 142 14.18 0.39 0.19
CA VAL A 142 14.38 -1.05 0.43
C VAL A 142 13.52 -1.50 1.61
N VAL A 143 13.54 -0.73 2.69
CA VAL A 143 12.76 -1.04 3.89
C VAL A 143 11.26 -0.93 3.62
N LEU A 144 10.84 0.06 2.82
CA LEU A 144 9.45 0.21 2.39
C LEU A 144 8.97 -0.99 1.59
N ALA A 145 9.78 -1.49 0.64
CA ALA A 145 9.43 -2.68 -0.13
C ALA A 145 9.22 -3.91 0.78
N LEU A 146 10.11 -4.13 1.76
CA LEU A 146 9.96 -5.22 2.74
C LEU A 146 8.69 -5.08 3.59
N GLY A 147 8.37 -3.85 4.02
CA GLY A 147 7.14 -3.56 4.76
C GLY A 147 5.89 -3.82 3.92
N LEU A 148 5.89 -3.39 2.66
CA LEU A 148 4.78 -3.60 1.73
C LEU A 148 4.61 -5.08 1.35
N ASP A 149 5.69 -5.87 1.27
CA ASP A 149 5.59 -7.32 1.10
C ASP A 149 4.89 -7.99 2.28
N ARG A 150 5.23 -7.57 3.50
CA ARG A 150 4.59 -8.08 4.70
C ARG A 150 3.11 -7.68 4.77
N LEU A 151 2.81 -6.45 4.37
CA LEU A 151 1.44 -5.94 4.27
C LEU A 151 0.63 -6.67 3.20
N ALA A 152 1.21 -6.93 2.04
CA ALA A 152 0.57 -7.69 0.96
C ALA A 152 0.20 -9.11 1.43
N ARG A 153 1.13 -9.79 2.12
CA ARG A 153 0.84 -11.10 2.75
C ARG A 153 -0.32 -11.02 3.74
N HIS A 154 -0.39 -9.99 4.59
CA HIS A 154 -1.49 -9.80 5.52
C HIS A 154 -2.84 -9.65 4.80
N TYR A 155 -2.87 -8.94 3.68
CA TYR A 155 -4.08 -8.77 2.87
C TYR A 155 -4.41 -9.97 1.97
N GLY A 156 -3.62 -11.05 2.01
CA GLY A 156 -3.77 -12.20 1.11
C GLY A 156 -3.44 -11.87 -0.34
N LEU A 157 -2.75 -10.76 -0.60
CA LEU A 157 -2.31 -10.38 -1.93
C LEU A 157 -1.06 -11.17 -2.27
N SER A 158 -1.19 -12.08 -3.23
CA SER A 158 -0.06 -12.83 -3.78
C SER A 158 0.13 -12.42 -5.23
N GLY A 159 1.29 -11.84 -5.51
CA GLY A 159 1.76 -11.69 -6.88
C GLY A 159 2.39 -13.01 -7.28
N GLN A 160 1.59 -14.01 -7.65
CA GLN A 160 2.15 -15.09 -8.47
C GLN A 160 2.44 -14.49 -9.85
N ALA A 161 3.55 -13.76 -9.96
CA ALA A 161 4.31 -13.72 -11.18
C ALA A 161 5.13 -15.01 -11.18
N GLU A 162 4.72 -15.99 -11.99
CA GLU A 162 5.62 -17.08 -12.35
C GLU A 162 6.82 -16.46 -13.09
N GLY A 163 7.87 -16.14 -12.34
CA GLY A 163 9.19 -15.98 -12.94
C GLY A 163 9.59 -17.31 -13.58
N PRO A 164 10.30 -17.33 -14.72
CA PRO A 164 10.80 -18.56 -15.29
C PRO A 164 11.55 -19.35 -14.21
N ARG A 165 11.11 -20.59 -13.95
CA ARG A 165 11.57 -21.41 -12.81
C ARG A 165 13.08 -21.68 -12.82
N HIS A 166 13.77 -21.35 -13.91
CA HIS A 166 15.22 -21.29 -14.03
C HIS A 166 15.61 -20.12 -14.94
N GLY A 167 16.26 -19.09 -14.39
CA GLY A 167 17.08 -18.20 -15.20
C GLY A 167 18.38 -18.93 -15.55
N PRO A 168 18.84 -18.96 -16.82
CA PRO A 168 20.07 -19.66 -17.16
C PRO A 168 21.22 -19.05 -16.35
N ILE A 169 21.85 -19.87 -15.52
CA ILE A 169 23.08 -19.51 -14.83
C ILE A 169 24.12 -19.27 -15.92
N ARG A 170 24.44 -18.01 -16.20
CA ARG A 170 25.61 -17.68 -17.01
C ARG A 170 26.84 -17.97 -16.16
N ALA A 171 27.43 -19.15 -16.38
CA ALA A 171 28.74 -19.47 -15.84
C ALA A 171 29.76 -18.44 -16.33
N PHE A 172 30.42 -17.78 -15.39
CA PHE A 172 31.55 -16.90 -15.66
C PHE A 172 32.71 -17.77 -16.16
N ARG A 173 33.02 -17.66 -17.45
CA ARG A 173 34.14 -18.38 -18.06
C ARG A 173 35.40 -17.56 -17.84
N THR A 174 36.26 -17.97 -16.91
CA THR A 174 37.64 -17.49 -16.86
C THR A 174 38.40 -18.09 -18.04
N GLN A 175 38.81 -17.26 -18.99
CA GLN A 175 39.78 -17.68 -20.00
C GLN A 175 41.14 -17.87 -19.32
N PRO A 176 41.79 -19.03 -19.41
CA PRO A 176 43.20 -19.11 -19.11
C PRO A 176 43.96 -18.44 -20.26
N GLU A 177 44.60 -17.31 -19.94
CA GLU A 177 45.61 -16.66 -20.76
C GLU A 177 46.68 -17.68 -21.20
N GLY A 178 47.10 -17.56 -22.46
CA GLY A 178 47.99 -18.51 -23.12
C GLY A 178 49.36 -18.64 -22.45
N GLY A 179 49.89 -19.87 -22.47
CA GLY A 179 51.26 -20.19 -22.13
C GLY A 179 51.91 -20.94 -23.30
N ALA A 180 52.93 -20.31 -23.88
CA ALA A 180 53.71 -20.77 -25.00
C ALA A 180 54.45 -22.10 -24.76
N GLY A 181 54.71 -22.80 -25.87
CA GLY A 181 55.56 -23.99 -25.96
C GLY A 181 55.60 -24.48 -27.40
#